data_AF-L0DGT6-F1
#
_entry.id   AF-L0DGT6-F1
#
_cell.length_a   1.000
_cell.length_b   1.000
_cell.length_c   1.000
_cell.angle_alpha   90.00
_cell.angle_beta   90.00
_cell.angle_gamma   90.00
#
_symmetry.space_group_name_H-M   'P 1'
#
loop_
_entity.id
_entity.type
_entity.pdbx_description
1 polymer ?
#
loop_
_entity_poly.entity_id
_entity_poly.type
_entity_poly.pdbx_seq_one_letter_code
_entity_poly.pdbx_strand_id
1 'polypeptide(L)'
;MRRTLTALALLLGIPLSVGACLWDRDTPADEAKGMPEVVAVLTGRFERNPPRFYEMRLARVTAQLESHPEDLAGYDDAGVACDRLGRGDEAISWMEKKRAILEKHEDSLPEVKEQRYRYHANLGTFLVHRWVRQGADRSKIDEVKAARDEIAKALEINPNAHFGREKYQLQAIQWIIDPPRAAGLQDLPNILGWSMGMIQEQPNAQQADDAVRGLAGLIVLGNAWESVDIFHALNAALQNDTLGFARNREGGRNTLAYFAWLRCRELIDAGKNSMLPDAPKGEALKGTLPRPDFVEGALLLDPIFTKLRAEADAWHTVRNAFMTRRLNEGRHPDSDPSFWDGYTELPAPKLPTISAPDAFHAMLESRKRMGLLVIIGIPGLAVGLIAGSLVVRKAKARR
;
A
#
# COMPACT_ATOMS: atom_id res chain seq x y z
N MET A 1 -1.39 -40.07 51.04
CA MET A 1 -2.31 -39.95 49.89
C MET A 1 -3.26 -38.74 49.94
N ARG A 2 -3.67 -38.20 51.09
CA ARG A 2 -4.59 -37.03 51.14
C ARG A 2 -3.97 -35.65 50.80
N ARG A 3 -2.63 -35.50 50.85
CA ARG A 3 -1.94 -34.22 50.58
C ARG A 3 -1.59 -33.97 49.10
N THR A 4 -1.59 -35.01 48.26
CA THR A 4 -1.35 -34.88 46.81
C THR A 4 -2.61 -34.54 46.01
N LEU A 5 -3.81 -34.73 46.58
CA LEU A 5 -5.08 -34.39 45.93
C LEU A 5 -5.44 -32.90 46.04
N THR A 6 -4.88 -32.17 47.00
CA THR A 6 -5.21 -30.75 47.24
C THR A 6 -4.48 -29.80 46.28
N ALA A 7 -3.32 -30.19 45.75
CA ALA A 7 -2.56 -29.39 44.77
C ALA A 7 -3.18 -29.40 43.37
N LEU A 8 -3.97 -30.42 43.01
CA LEU A 8 -4.61 -30.52 41.70
C LEU A 8 -5.90 -29.67 41.60
N ALA A 9 -6.55 -29.39 42.74
CA ALA A 9 -7.78 -28.59 42.77
C ALA A 9 -7.55 -27.08 42.63
N LEU A 10 -6.37 -26.57 43.02
CA LEU A 10 -6.04 -25.13 42.91
C LEU A 10 -5.68 -24.68 41.47
N LEU A 11 -5.34 -25.62 40.58
CA LEU A 11 -5.03 -25.34 39.17
C LEU A 11 -6.27 -25.19 38.27
N LEU A 12 -7.46 -25.55 38.78
CA LEU A 12 -8.73 -25.50 38.03
C LEU A 12 -9.54 -24.21 38.29
N GLY A 13 -9.07 -23.33 39.16
CA GLY A 13 -9.80 -22.14 39.62
C GLY A 13 -9.37 -20.81 39.01
N ILE A 14 -8.53 -20.78 37.98
CA ILE A 14 -8.19 -19.52 37.29
C ILE A 14 -9.38 -19.16 36.39
N PRO A 15 -10.11 -18.07 36.65
CA PRO A 15 -11.15 -17.63 35.73
C PRO A 15 -10.48 -17.29 34.40
N LEU A 16 -10.78 -18.10 33.38
CA LEU A 16 -10.51 -17.72 32.00
C LEU A 16 -11.39 -16.50 31.73
N SER A 17 -10.81 -15.32 31.84
CA SER A 17 -11.42 -14.09 31.38
C SER A 17 -11.74 -14.30 29.89
N VAL A 18 -12.99 -14.63 29.60
CA VAL A 18 -13.51 -14.70 28.24
C VAL A 18 -13.58 -13.26 27.79
N GLY A 19 -12.45 -12.74 27.30
CA GLY A 19 -12.41 -11.47 26.61
C GLY A 19 -13.45 -11.56 25.50
N ALA A 20 -14.49 -10.74 25.59
CA ALA A 20 -15.35 -10.45 24.47
C ALA A 20 -14.50 -9.66 23.45
N CYS A 21 -13.57 -10.35 22.79
CA CYS A 21 -12.79 -9.81 21.70
C CYS A 21 -13.77 -9.53 20.56
N LEU A 22 -13.74 -8.33 20.00
CA LEU A 22 -14.50 -8.00 18.80
C LEU A 22 -14.21 -9.06 17.72
N TRP A 23 -15.27 -9.80 17.36
CA TRP A 23 -15.21 -10.90 16.40
C TRP A 23 -15.44 -10.34 15.01
N ASP A 24 -14.39 -9.82 14.37
CA ASP A 24 -14.46 -9.64 12.93
C ASP A 24 -14.25 -11.00 12.25
N ARG A 25 -15.33 -11.56 11.68
CA ARG A 25 -15.31 -12.79 10.89
C ARG A 25 -14.85 -12.53 9.46
N ASP A 26 -14.60 -11.27 9.10
CA ASP A 26 -14.20 -10.93 7.76
C ASP A 26 -12.82 -11.50 7.46
N THR A 27 -12.71 -12.09 6.28
CA THR A 27 -11.47 -12.68 5.81
C THR A 27 -10.72 -11.62 5.00
N PRO A 28 -9.38 -11.73 4.89
CA PRO A 28 -8.61 -10.91 3.96
C PRO A 28 -9.22 -10.89 2.55
N ALA A 29 -9.77 -12.01 2.09
CA ALA A 29 -10.44 -12.12 0.79
C ALA A 29 -11.77 -11.36 0.72
N ASP A 30 -12.55 -11.32 1.80
CA ASP A 30 -13.82 -10.58 1.86
C ASP A 30 -13.58 -9.07 1.90
N GLU A 31 -12.61 -8.59 2.69
CA GLU A 31 -12.25 -7.17 2.74
C GLU A 31 -11.74 -6.63 1.40
N ALA A 32 -11.01 -7.47 0.65
CA ALA A 32 -10.51 -7.12 -0.68
C ALA A 32 -11.58 -7.14 -1.77
N LYS A 33 -12.78 -7.67 -1.48
CA LYS A 33 -13.85 -7.75 -2.47
C LYS A 33 -14.29 -6.35 -2.88
N GLY A 34 -14.23 -6.08 -4.18
CA GLY A 34 -14.55 -4.78 -4.75
C GLY A 34 -13.40 -3.78 -4.79
N MET A 35 -12.21 -4.15 -4.29
CA MET A 35 -10.98 -3.35 -4.35
C MET A 35 -9.71 -4.16 -4.64
N PRO A 36 -9.69 -5.07 -5.64
CA PRO A 36 -8.49 -5.85 -5.96
C PRO A 36 -7.26 -4.98 -6.28
N GLU A 37 -7.48 -3.78 -6.82
CA GLU A 37 -6.46 -2.78 -7.09
C GLU A 37 -5.79 -2.25 -5.81
N VAL A 38 -6.50 -2.17 -4.68
CA VAL A 38 -5.92 -1.72 -3.41
C VAL A 38 -4.95 -2.77 -2.87
N VAL A 39 -5.26 -4.06 -3.01
CA VAL A 39 -4.31 -5.14 -2.64
C VAL A 39 -3.06 -5.06 -3.50
N ALA A 40 -3.22 -4.85 -4.81
CA ALA A 40 -2.11 -4.64 -5.73
C ALA A 40 -1.27 -3.41 -5.35
N VAL A 41 -1.91 -2.30 -4.98
CA VAL A 41 -1.27 -1.09 -4.48
C VAL A 41 -0.46 -1.37 -3.22
N LEU A 42 -1.05 -2.01 -2.21
CA LEU A 42 -0.40 -2.28 -0.92
C LEU A 42 0.81 -3.22 -1.05
N THR A 43 0.75 -4.15 -2.00
CA THR A 43 1.78 -5.17 -2.22
C THR A 43 2.76 -4.81 -3.33
N GLY A 44 2.56 -3.69 -4.03
CA GLY A 44 3.45 -3.27 -5.11
C GLY A 44 3.28 -4.05 -6.41
N ARG A 45 2.14 -4.73 -6.59
CA ARG A 45 1.80 -5.52 -7.77
C ARG A 45 1.02 -4.71 -8.81
N PHE A 46 1.60 -3.60 -9.26
CA PHE A 46 0.99 -2.74 -10.29
C PHE A 46 2.06 -2.30 -11.28
N GLU A 47 1.66 -1.92 -12.49
CA GLU A 47 2.62 -1.68 -13.57
C GLU A 47 3.61 -0.55 -13.27
N ARG A 48 4.91 -0.85 -13.45
CA ARG A 48 6.02 0.10 -13.36
C ARG A 48 6.97 -0.21 -14.50
N ASN A 49 6.96 0.63 -15.53
CA ASN A 49 7.72 0.38 -16.75
C ASN A 49 9.20 0.75 -16.57
N PRO A 50 10.13 0.05 -17.24
CA PRO A 50 11.56 0.36 -17.16
C PRO A 50 11.89 1.72 -17.83
N PRO A 51 12.99 2.40 -17.46
CA PRO A 51 13.37 3.71 -18.03
C PRO A 51 13.33 3.76 -19.56
N ARG A 52 13.81 2.72 -20.25
CA ARG A 52 13.84 2.62 -21.71
C ARG A 52 12.45 2.79 -22.36
N PHE A 53 11.38 2.40 -21.69
CA PHE A 53 10.01 2.65 -22.14
C PHE A 53 9.76 4.16 -22.29
N TYR A 54 10.11 4.93 -21.26
CA TYR A 54 9.88 6.38 -21.25
C TYR A 54 10.83 7.10 -22.22
N GLU A 55 12.07 6.64 -22.38
CA GLU A 55 13.01 7.18 -23.37
C GLU A 55 12.48 7.01 -24.80
N MET A 56 12.00 5.81 -25.14
CA MET A 56 11.42 5.53 -26.46
C MET A 56 10.13 6.31 -26.70
N ARG A 57 9.24 6.39 -25.70
CA ARG A 57 8.05 7.25 -25.76
C ARG A 57 8.44 8.70 -26.02
N LEU A 58 9.36 9.25 -25.23
CA LEU A 58 9.80 10.65 -25.35
C LEU A 58 10.37 10.94 -26.75
N ALA A 59 11.24 10.07 -27.27
CA ALA A 59 11.81 10.23 -28.61
C ALA A 59 10.71 10.25 -29.70
N ARG A 60 9.76 9.30 -29.62
CA ARG A 60 8.65 9.22 -30.57
C ARG A 60 7.76 10.47 -30.52
N VAL A 61 7.30 10.87 -29.33
CA VAL A 61 6.39 12.02 -29.21
C VAL A 61 7.09 13.34 -29.54
N THR A 62 8.40 13.46 -29.28
CA THR A 62 9.18 14.63 -29.70
C THR A 62 9.18 14.76 -31.23
N ALA A 63 9.48 13.68 -31.95
CA ALA A 63 9.46 13.69 -33.43
C ALA A 63 8.05 13.95 -33.99
N GLN A 64 7.01 13.45 -33.31
CA GLN A 64 5.63 13.74 -33.69
C GLN A 64 5.31 15.23 -33.55
N LEU A 65 5.70 15.85 -32.43
CA LEU A 65 5.45 17.27 -32.16
C LEU A 65 6.24 18.23 -33.07
N GLU A 66 7.35 17.78 -33.67
CA GLU A 66 8.05 18.56 -34.71
C GLU A 66 7.20 18.75 -35.97
N SER A 67 6.35 17.78 -36.30
CA SER A 67 5.49 17.81 -37.49
C SER A 67 4.04 18.18 -37.18
N HIS A 68 3.57 17.90 -35.97
CA HIS A 68 2.20 18.12 -35.50
C HIS A 68 2.22 18.86 -34.15
N PRO A 69 2.70 20.12 -34.10
CA PRO A 69 2.83 20.88 -32.87
C PRO A 69 1.49 21.16 -32.16
N GLU A 70 0.36 20.95 -32.84
CA GLU A 70 -1.00 21.02 -32.30
C GLU A 70 -1.46 19.79 -31.52
N ASP A 71 -0.69 18.68 -31.52
CA ASP A 71 -1.02 17.49 -30.73
C ASP A 71 -0.76 17.74 -29.23
N LEU A 72 -1.76 18.31 -28.57
CA LEU A 72 -1.74 18.64 -27.14
C LEU A 72 -1.47 17.42 -26.24
N ALA A 73 -1.91 16.22 -26.65
CA ALA A 73 -1.68 15.00 -25.88
C ALA A 73 -0.20 14.57 -25.93
N GLY A 74 0.48 14.80 -27.06
CA GLY A 74 1.91 14.54 -27.20
C GLY A 74 2.77 15.28 -26.17
N TYR A 75 2.39 16.50 -25.79
CA TYR A 75 3.08 17.25 -24.74
C TYR A 75 2.91 16.63 -23.34
N ASP A 76 1.73 16.10 -23.04
CA ASP A 76 1.49 15.38 -21.78
C ASP A 76 2.33 14.11 -21.71
N ASP A 77 2.37 13.35 -22.79
CA ASP A 77 3.18 12.12 -22.89
C ASP A 77 4.67 12.43 -22.75
N ALA A 78 5.15 13.52 -23.36
CA ALA A 78 6.54 13.97 -23.22
C ALA A 78 6.85 14.41 -21.78
N GLY A 79 5.97 15.20 -21.16
CA GLY A 79 6.10 15.65 -19.78
C GLY A 79 6.14 14.48 -18.79
N VAL A 80 5.19 13.54 -18.90
CA VAL A 80 5.13 12.34 -18.05
C VAL A 80 6.36 11.46 -18.26
N ALA A 81 6.82 11.28 -19.50
CA ALA A 81 8.04 10.52 -19.77
C ALA A 81 9.26 11.17 -19.09
N CYS A 82 9.43 12.49 -19.22
CA CYS A 82 10.49 13.22 -18.52
C CYS A 82 10.39 13.07 -17.00
N ASP A 83 9.20 13.22 -16.42
CA ASP A 83 9.01 13.07 -14.98
C ASP A 83 9.39 11.65 -14.50
N ARG A 84 8.96 10.61 -15.22
CA ARG A 84 9.30 9.22 -14.89
C ARG A 84 10.77 8.89 -15.07
N LEU A 85 11.49 9.63 -15.90
CA LEU A 85 12.95 9.58 -16.04
C LEU A 85 13.70 10.44 -14.99
N GLY A 86 12.99 11.12 -14.09
CA GLY A 86 13.58 12.01 -13.10
C GLY A 86 14.00 13.38 -13.65
N ARG A 87 13.63 13.71 -14.90
CA ARG A 87 13.98 14.94 -15.61
C ARG A 87 12.93 16.03 -15.34
N GLY A 88 12.82 16.46 -14.08
CA GLY A 88 11.76 17.39 -13.63
C GLY A 88 11.74 18.73 -14.39
N ASP A 89 12.90 19.31 -14.67
CA ASP A 89 12.98 20.58 -15.41
C ASP A 89 12.50 20.43 -16.87
N GLU A 90 12.85 19.33 -17.53
CA GLU A 90 12.37 19.02 -18.89
C GLU A 90 10.86 18.77 -18.89
N ALA A 91 10.33 18.08 -17.88
CA ALA A 91 8.88 17.83 -17.76
C ALA A 91 8.08 19.14 -17.66
N ILE A 92 8.56 20.09 -16.85
CA ILE A 92 7.97 21.42 -16.72
C ILE A 92 8.11 22.20 -18.03
N SER A 93 9.26 22.13 -18.70
CA SER A 93 9.46 22.77 -20.00
C SER A 93 8.47 22.27 -21.07
N TRP A 94 8.11 20.99 -21.08
CA TRP A 94 7.07 20.46 -21.97
C TRP A 94 5.69 21.03 -21.66
N MET A 95 5.35 21.22 -20.38
CA MET A 95 4.10 21.88 -19.98
C MET A 95 4.08 23.35 -20.42
N GLU A 96 5.20 24.06 -20.29
CA GLU A 96 5.34 25.43 -20.78
C GLU A 96 5.10 25.55 -22.30
N LYS A 97 5.63 24.61 -23.09
CA LYS A 97 5.33 24.54 -24.53
C LYS A 97 3.85 24.25 -24.79
N LYS A 98 3.25 23.31 -24.04
CA LYS A 98 1.81 23.00 -24.14
C LYS A 98 0.95 24.25 -23.87
N ARG A 99 1.29 25.02 -22.84
CA ARG A 99 0.58 26.27 -22.49
C ARG A 99 0.56 27.24 -23.67
N ALA A 100 1.71 27.46 -24.31
CA ALA A 100 1.80 28.38 -25.45
C ALA A 100 0.95 27.97 -26.66
N ILE A 101 0.67 26.67 -26.82
CA ILE A 101 -0.29 26.19 -27.83
C ILE A 101 -1.73 26.37 -27.33
N LEU A 102 -2.02 25.96 -26.09
CA LEU A 102 -3.35 26.12 -25.48
C LEU A 102 -3.86 27.56 -25.47
N GLU A 103 -3.00 28.55 -25.27
CA GLU A 103 -3.36 29.98 -25.29
C GLU A 103 -3.89 30.47 -26.64
N LYS A 104 -3.67 29.70 -27.73
CA LYS A 104 -4.20 30.00 -29.07
C LYS A 104 -5.62 29.48 -29.29
N HIS A 105 -6.14 28.66 -28.37
CA HIS A 105 -7.44 28.03 -28.49
C HIS A 105 -8.47 28.68 -27.57
N GLU A 106 -9.74 28.65 -27.99
CA GLU A 106 -10.85 29.16 -27.20
C GLU A 106 -11.19 28.21 -26.03
N ASP A 107 -11.35 28.77 -24.83
CA ASP A 107 -11.57 28.04 -23.58
C ASP A 107 -12.90 27.28 -23.51
N SER A 108 -13.87 27.71 -24.31
CA SER A 108 -15.23 27.16 -24.32
C SER A 108 -15.32 25.78 -24.96
N LEU A 109 -14.31 25.39 -25.76
CA LEU A 109 -14.29 24.11 -26.46
C LEU A 109 -14.04 22.94 -25.49
N PRO A 110 -14.92 21.92 -25.43
CA PRO A 110 -14.81 20.81 -24.47
C PRO A 110 -13.45 20.09 -24.51
N GLU A 111 -12.89 19.87 -25.70
CA GLU A 111 -11.59 19.25 -25.91
C GLU A 111 -10.43 20.11 -25.39
N VAL A 112 -10.52 21.44 -25.53
CA VAL A 112 -9.53 22.38 -24.99
C VAL A 112 -9.62 22.42 -23.47
N LYS A 113 -10.85 22.41 -22.92
CA LYS A 113 -11.08 22.37 -21.48
C LYS A 113 -10.44 21.13 -20.84
N GLU A 114 -10.61 19.95 -21.44
CA GLU A 114 -9.95 18.72 -20.97
C GLU A 114 -8.42 18.84 -21.05
N GLN A 115 -7.88 19.42 -22.12
CA GLN A 115 -6.44 19.62 -22.27
C GLN A 115 -5.86 20.62 -21.26
N ARG A 116 -6.62 21.66 -20.89
CA ARG A 116 -6.28 22.61 -19.81
C ARG A 116 -6.30 21.93 -18.45
N TYR A 117 -7.29 21.09 -18.17
CA TYR A 117 -7.31 20.26 -16.98
C TYR A 117 -6.02 19.42 -16.88
N ARG A 118 -5.69 18.67 -17.94
CA ARG A 118 -4.47 17.84 -17.97
C ARG A 118 -3.19 18.65 -17.81
N TYR A 119 -3.11 19.84 -18.41
CA TYR A 119 -1.98 20.77 -18.24
C TYR A 119 -1.77 21.11 -16.76
N HIS A 120 -2.82 21.59 -16.09
CA HIS A 120 -2.75 21.99 -14.68
C HIS A 120 -2.44 20.81 -13.76
N ALA A 121 -3.09 19.66 -13.98
CA ALA A 121 -2.84 18.44 -13.21
C ALA A 121 -1.39 17.94 -13.35
N ASN A 122 -0.87 17.90 -14.57
CA ASN A 122 0.50 17.46 -14.85
C ASN A 122 1.54 18.46 -14.31
N LEU A 123 1.38 19.76 -14.58
CA LEU A 123 2.33 20.77 -14.10
C LEU A 123 2.41 20.80 -12.58
N GLY A 124 1.27 20.79 -11.88
CA GLY A 124 1.25 20.71 -10.41
C GLY A 124 1.95 19.45 -9.90
N THR A 125 1.72 18.29 -10.54
CA THR A 125 2.39 17.03 -10.19
C THR A 125 3.91 17.11 -10.38
N PHE A 126 4.38 17.62 -11.52
CA PHE A 126 5.81 17.69 -11.85
C PHE A 126 6.57 18.62 -10.91
N LEU A 127 5.97 19.74 -10.50
CA LEU A 127 6.55 20.67 -9.52
C LEU A 127 6.80 19.98 -8.17
N VAL A 128 5.83 19.25 -7.63
CA VAL A 128 6.02 18.50 -6.37
C VAL A 128 7.07 17.40 -6.54
N HIS A 129 7.00 16.64 -7.63
CA HIS A 129 7.96 15.55 -7.87
C HIS A 129 9.39 16.08 -8.00
N ARG A 130 9.60 17.18 -8.72
CA ARG A 130 10.92 17.81 -8.83
C ARG A 130 11.41 18.27 -7.47
N TRP A 131 10.57 18.95 -6.68
CA TRP A 131 10.90 19.37 -5.32
C TRP A 131 11.32 18.20 -4.41
N VAL A 132 10.56 17.09 -4.42
CA VAL A 132 10.90 15.88 -3.65
C VAL A 132 12.24 15.29 -4.10
N ARG A 133 12.47 15.13 -5.42
CA ARG A 133 13.73 14.58 -5.95
C ARG A 133 14.95 15.44 -5.65
N GLN A 134 14.76 16.76 -5.52
CA GLN A 134 15.80 17.71 -5.11
C GLN A 134 16.02 17.74 -3.58
N GLY A 135 15.45 16.78 -2.85
CA GLY A 135 15.67 16.61 -1.41
C GLY A 135 14.61 17.24 -0.53
N ALA A 136 13.45 17.62 -1.08
CA ALA A 136 12.34 18.22 -0.33
C ALA A 136 12.76 19.47 0.47
N ASP A 137 13.59 20.32 -0.14
CA ASP A 137 14.15 21.52 0.48
C ASP A 137 13.06 22.54 0.79
N ARG A 138 12.79 22.73 2.09
CA ARG A 138 11.77 23.66 2.60
C ARG A 138 12.06 25.12 2.27
N SER A 139 13.31 25.49 1.96
CA SER A 139 13.63 26.85 1.48
C SER A 139 12.99 27.14 0.11
N LYS A 140 12.62 26.10 -0.65
CA LYS A 140 11.94 26.16 -1.94
C LYS A 140 10.44 25.87 -1.86
N ILE A 141 9.81 26.09 -0.71
CA ILE A 141 8.37 25.77 -0.52
C ILE A 141 7.45 26.52 -1.48
N ASP A 142 7.88 27.64 -2.05
CA ASP A 142 7.11 28.38 -3.06
C ASP A 142 6.87 27.56 -4.34
N GLU A 143 7.75 26.60 -4.67
CA GLU A 143 7.52 25.63 -5.74
C GLU A 143 6.32 24.71 -5.43
N VAL A 144 6.22 24.28 -4.18
CA VAL A 144 5.11 23.44 -3.70
C VAL A 144 3.81 24.26 -3.64
N LYS A 145 3.89 25.56 -3.29
CA LYS A 145 2.72 26.47 -3.38
C LYS A 145 2.28 26.67 -4.83
N ALA A 146 3.20 26.83 -5.78
CA ALA A 146 2.86 26.87 -7.19
C ALA A 146 2.17 25.57 -7.63
N ALA A 147 2.67 24.41 -7.17
CA ALA A 147 2.01 23.13 -7.43
C ALA A 147 0.58 23.06 -6.89
N ARG A 148 0.36 23.54 -5.66
CA ARG A 148 -0.98 23.64 -5.04
C ARG A 148 -1.93 24.42 -5.94
N ASP A 149 -1.49 25.58 -6.43
CA ASP A 149 -2.33 26.48 -7.21
C ASP A 149 -2.69 25.84 -8.57
N GLU A 150 -1.76 25.09 -9.18
CA GLU A 150 -2.03 24.34 -10.40
C GLU A 150 -3.01 23.17 -10.18
N ILE A 151 -2.85 22.37 -9.11
CA ILE A 151 -3.81 21.30 -8.79
C ILE A 151 -5.19 21.87 -8.44
N ALA A 152 -5.25 23.02 -7.76
CA ALA A 152 -6.51 23.70 -7.46
C ALA A 152 -7.25 24.10 -8.76
N LYS A 153 -6.56 24.67 -9.75
CA LYS A 153 -7.14 24.96 -11.08
C LYS A 153 -7.62 23.70 -11.79
N ALA A 154 -6.87 22.59 -11.70
CA ALA A 154 -7.29 21.32 -12.29
C ALA A 154 -8.64 20.85 -11.69
N LEU A 155 -8.81 20.96 -10.36
CA LEU A 155 -10.05 20.63 -9.67
C LEU A 155 -11.20 21.58 -10.01
N GLU A 156 -10.94 22.86 -10.23
CA GLU A 156 -11.97 23.81 -10.70
C GLU A 156 -12.51 23.42 -12.07
N ILE A 157 -11.66 22.91 -12.96
CA ILE A 157 -12.04 22.50 -14.32
C ILE A 157 -12.78 21.16 -14.30
N ASN A 158 -12.24 20.17 -13.57
CA ASN A 158 -12.80 18.82 -13.48
C ASN A 158 -12.64 18.24 -12.06
N PRO A 159 -13.61 18.49 -11.15
CA PRO A 159 -13.50 18.07 -9.75
C PRO A 159 -13.59 16.56 -9.53
N ASN A 160 -14.09 15.82 -10.52
CA ASN A 160 -14.32 14.37 -10.45
C ASN A 160 -13.32 13.57 -11.31
N ALA A 161 -12.26 14.22 -11.81
CA ALA A 161 -11.24 13.53 -12.59
C ALA A 161 -10.56 12.43 -11.77
N HIS A 162 -10.10 11.37 -12.46
CA HIS A 162 -9.38 10.23 -11.89
C HIS A 162 -9.96 9.70 -10.55
N PHE A 163 -11.28 9.61 -10.44
CA PHE A 163 -11.98 9.14 -9.23
C PHE A 163 -11.69 9.99 -7.98
N GLY A 164 -11.50 11.31 -8.16
CA GLY A 164 -11.27 12.26 -7.08
C GLY A 164 -9.83 12.28 -6.55
N ARG A 165 -8.86 11.67 -7.25
CA ARG A 165 -7.44 11.64 -6.87
C ARG A 165 -6.87 13.03 -6.59
N GLU A 166 -7.18 14.01 -7.42
CA GLU A 166 -6.63 15.37 -7.35
C GLU A 166 -6.98 16.06 -6.03
N LYS A 167 -8.13 15.74 -5.44
CA LYS A 167 -8.53 16.25 -4.11
C LYS A 167 -7.52 15.83 -3.04
N TYR A 168 -7.13 14.55 -3.06
CA TYR A 168 -6.16 14.01 -2.10
C TYR A 168 -4.73 14.43 -2.43
N GLN A 169 -4.42 14.67 -3.71
CA GLN A 169 -3.17 15.31 -4.11
C GLN A 169 -3.06 16.72 -3.55
N LEU A 170 -4.11 17.54 -3.70
CA LEU A 170 -4.18 18.89 -3.16
C LEU A 170 -4.03 18.87 -1.64
N GLN A 171 -4.71 17.95 -0.96
CA GLN A 171 -4.60 17.78 0.48
C GLN A 171 -3.19 17.40 0.93
N ALA A 172 -2.53 16.47 0.23
CA ALA A 172 -1.13 16.12 0.49
C ALA A 172 -0.19 17.32 0.29
N ILE A 173 -0.40 18.10 -0.77
CA ILE A 173 0.37 19.32 -1.04
C ILE A 173 0.17 20.36 0.07
N GLN A 174 -1.07 20.59 0.50
CA GLN A 174 -1.39 21.52 1.58
C GLN A 174 -0.74 21.08 2.90
N TRP A 175 -0.79 19.79 3.20
CA TRP A 175 -0.12 19.20 4.36
C TRP A 175 1.41 19.31 4.28
N ILE A 176 1.99 19.27 3.08
CA ILE A 176 3.41 19.60 2.89
C ILE A 176 3.63 21.09 3.17
N ILE A 177 2.80 22.00 2.67
CA ILE A 177 3.01 23.45 2.84
C ILE A 177 2.91 23.87 4.32
N ASP A 178 1.92 23.34 5.03
CA ASP A 178 1.63 23.64 6.43
C ASP A 178 1.62 22.34 7.25
N PRO A 179 2.80 21.77 7.55
CA PRO A 179 2.88 20.48 8.19
C PRO A 179 2.46 20.58 9.67
N PRO A 180 1.69 19.62 10.20
CA PRO A 180 1.49 19.50 11.63
C PRO A 180 2.84 19.21 12.32
N ARG A 181 2.97 19.65 13.57
CA ARG A 181 4.12 19.34 14.41
C ARG A 181 4.10 17.87 14.82
N ALA A 182 5.09 17.08 14.43
CA ALA A 182 5.22 15.69 14.86
C ALA A 182 5.89 15.55 16.23
N ALA A 183 6.81 16.46 16.56
CA ALA A 183 7.63 16.36 17.76
C ALA A 183 6.77 16.43 19.04
N GLY A 184 6.84 15.38 19.85
CA GLY A 184 6.11 15.26 21.12
C GLY A 184 4.73 14.61 20.99
N LEU A 185 4.28 14.28 19.77
CA LEU A 185 3.09 13.47 19.59
C LEU A 185 3.40 11.99 19.80
N GLN A 186 2.44 11.27 20.37
CA GLN A 186 2.52 9.82 20.52
C GLN A 186 2.43 9.13 19.15
N ASP A 187 1.53 9.62 18.29
CA ASP A 187 1.27 9.08 16.97
C ASP A 187 1.67 10.10 15.89
N LEU A 188 2.18 9.59 14.77
CA LEU A 188 2.51 10.40 13.60
C LEU A 188 1.22 10.97 12.99
N PRO A 189 1.11 12.30 12.76
CA PRO A 189 0.01 12.86 12.00
C PRO A 189 -0.04 12.29 10.58
N ASN A 190 -1.24 12.12 10.03
CA ASN A 190 -1.42 11.73 8.63
C ASN A 190 -2.07 12.86 7.81
N ILE A 191 -1.97 12.75 6.49
CA ILE A 191 -2.46 13.74 5.52
C ILE A 191 -3.97 13.99 5.64
N LEU A 192 -4.73 13.00 6.09
CA LEU A 192 -6.18 13.11 6.25
C LEU A 192 -6.58 13.89 7.52
N GLY A 193 -5.65 14.04 8.48
CA GLY A 193 -5.95 14.58 9.80
C GLY A 193 -6.84 13.66 10.64
N TRP A 194 -7.00 12.40 10.25
CA TRP A 194 -7.90 11.47 10.92
C TRP A 194 -7.20 10.79 12.10
N SER A 195 -7.88 10.73 13.25
CA SER A 195 -7.41 9.95 14.40
C SER A 195 -7.63 8.46 14.15
N MET A 196 -6.63 7.65 14.50
CA MET A 196 -6.73 6.19 14.45
C MET A 196 -7.43 5.61 15.69
N GLY A 197 -7.47 6.37 16.79
CA GLY A 197 -7.97 5.90 18.09
C GLY A 197 -9.39 6.34 18.43
N MET A 198 -10.03 7.22 17.64
CA MET A 198 -11.36 7.75 17.95
C MET A 198 -12.38 7.41 16.86
N ILE A 199 -13.05 6.27 17.04
CA ILE A 199 -14.15 5.77 16.18
C ILE A 199 -15.40 6.67 16.23
N GLN A 200 -15.49 7.63 17.16
CA GLN A 200 -16.70 8.45 17.33
C GLN A 200 -16.73 9.73 16.48
N GLU A 201 -15.60 10.16 15.92
CA GLU A 201 -15.51 11.31 15.00
C GLU A 201 -15.25 10.86 13.56
N GLN A 202 -15.73 9.67 13.20
CA GLN A 202 -15.40 9.05 11.91
C GLN A 202 -15.92 9.85 10.72
N PRO A 203 -15.12 9.95 9.64
CA PRO A 203 -15.67 10.34 8.35
C PRO A 203 -16.80 9.37 7.97
N ASN A 204 -17.75 9.82 7.16
CA ASN A 204 -18.75 8.89 6.65
C ASN A 204 -18.07 7.84 5.75
N ALA A 205 -18.67 6.65 5.64
CA ALA A 205 -18.09 5.52 4.91
C ALA A 205 -17.70 5.86 3.45
N GLN A 206 -18.49 6.72 2.77
CA GLN A 206 -18.18 7.14 1.41
C GLN A 206 -16.92 7.99 1.33
N GLN A 207 -16.73 8.92 2.28
CA GLN A 207 -15.53 9.75 2.35
C GLN A 207 -14.27 8.89 2.60
N ALA A 208 -14.39 7.82 3.40
CA ALA A 208 -13.29 6.88 3.60
C ALA A 208 -12.98 6.06 2.33
N ASP A 209 -13.99 5.50 1.65
CA ASP A 209 -13.83 4.82 0.34
C ASP A 209 -13.18 5.73 -0.70
N ASP A 210 -13.65 6.99 -0.82
CA ASP A 210 -13.07 7.99 -1.71
C ASP A 210 -11.58 8.23 -1.38
N ALA A 211 -11.23 8.28 -0.09
CA ALA A 211 -9.84 8.48 0.36
C ALA A 211 -8.97 7.28 0.03
N VAL A 212 -9.48 6.05 0.21
CA VAL A 212 -8.79 4.83 -0.21
C VAL A 212 -8.47 4.87 -1.70
N ARG A 213 -9.45 5.18 -2.55
CA ARG A 213 -9.27 5.28 -4.02
C ARG A 213 -8.28 6.37 -4.40
N GLY A 214 -8.43 7.56 -3.82
CA GLY A 214 -7.57 8.70 -4.11
C GLY A 214 -6.11 8.44 -3.74
N LEU A 215 -5.86 7.94 -2.53
CA LEU A 215 -4.50 7.62 -2.04
C LEU A 215 -3.88 6.46 -2.82
N ALA A 216 -4.65 5.43 -3.17
CA ALA A 216 -4.20 4.37 -4.05
C ALA A 216 -3.82 4.90 -5.45
N GLY A 217 -4.59 5.86 -5.96
CA GLY A 217 -4.30 6.59 -7.20
C GLY A 217 -2.99 7.37 -7.13
N LEU A 218 -2.67 8.01 -6.00
CA LEU A 218 -1.37 8.68 -5.79
C LEU A 218 -0.20 7.69 -5.81
N ILE A 219 -0.38 6.49 -5.27
CA ILE A 219 0.66 5.46 -5.28
C ILE A 219 0.96 4.96 -6.70
N VAL A 220 -0.08 4.61 -7.46
CA VAL A 220 0.07 4.03 -8.80
C VAL A 220 0.46 5.10 -9.83
N LEU A 221 -0.25 6.22 -9.85
CA LEU A 221 -0.12 7.24 -10.89
C LEU A 221 0.75 8.43 -10.48
N GLY A 222 0.80 8.77 -9.19
CA GLY A 222 1.49 9.94 -8.63
C GLY A 222 2.85 9.66 -8.00
N ASN A 223 3.49 8.53 -8.33
CA ASN A 223 4.85 8.17 -7.86
C ASN A 223 5.00 8.10 -6.32
N ALA A 224 3.91 7.93 -5.57
CA ALA A 224 3.93 7.87 -4.10
C ALA A 224 4.23 6.47 -3.52
N TRP A 225 4.65 5.51 -4.35
CA TRP A 225 4.97 4.12 -3.97
C TRP A 225 6.03 3.98 -2.86
N GLU A 226 6.86 5.00 -2.67
CA GLU A 226 7.89 5.04 -1.64
C GLU A 226 7.58 6.02 -0.49
N SER A 227 6.37 6.58 -0.44
CA SER A 227 5.99 7.58 0.58
C SER A 227 5.41 6.92 1.83
N VAL A 228 6.11 7.07 2.96
CA VAL A 228 5.62 6.62 4.27
C VAL A 228 4.31 7.33 4.63
N ASP A 229 4.20 8.63 4.36
CA ASP A 229 3.03 9.44 4.76
C ASP A 229 1.77 9.07 4.00
N ILE A 230 1.89 8.70 2.72
CA ILE A 230 0.75 8.29 1.89
C ILE A 230 0.25 6.90 2.31
N PHE A 231 1.14 5.96 2.61
CA PHE A 231 0.72 4.66 3.18
C PHE A 231 0.15 4.81 4.58
N HIS A 232 0.66 5.75 5.38
CA HIS A 232 0.11 6.04 6.72
C HIS A 232 -1.30 6.65 6.64
N ALA A 233 -1.53 7.57 5.69
CA ALA A 233 -2.86 8.07 5.38
C ALA A 233 -3.79 6.97 4.85
N LEU A 234 -3.28 6.06 3.99
CA LEU A 234 -4.07 4.95 3.45
C LEU A 234 -4.47 3.95 4.54
N ASN A 235 -3.59 3.68 5.50
CA ASN A 235 -3.91 2.92 6.70
C ASN A 235 -5.12 3.55 7.44
N ALA A 236 -5.07 4.87 7.69
CA ALA A 236 -6.18 5.56 8.33
C ALA A 236 -7.46 5.49 7.51
N ALA A 237 -7.39 5.67 6.18
CA ALA A 237 -8.54 5.56 5.31
C ALA A 237 -9.18 4.18 5.36
N LEU A 238 -8.37 3.11 5.30
CA LEU A 238 -8.85 1.74 5.31
C LEU A 238 -9.53 1.34 6.63
N GLN A 239 -9.02 1.79 7.78
CA GLN A 239 -9.68 1.54 9.08
C GLN A 239 -11.05 2.23 9.19
N ASN A 240 -11.26 3.32 8.47
CA ASN A 240 -12.51 4.07 8.47
C ASN A 240 -13.45 3.68 7.32
N ASP A 241 -12.96 2.91 6.34
CA ASP A 241 -13.78 2.46 5.21
C ASP A 241 -14.63 1.25 5.60
N THR A 242 -15.86 1.56 5.98
CA THR A 242 -16.92 0.59 6.31
C THR A 242 -17.89 0.36 5.14
N LEU A 243 -17.60 0.87 3.93
CA LEU A 243 -18.50 0.76 2.79
C LEU A 243 -18.61 -0.70 2.32
N GLY A 244 -19.85 -1.20 2.29
CA GLY A 244 -20.16 -2.59 1.94
C GLY A 244 -20.23 -3.55 3.14
N PHE A 245 -19.96 -3.07 4.36
CA PHE A 245 -20.11 -3.85 5.59
C PHE A 245 -21.42 -3.52 6.33
N ALA A 246 -21.91 -4.43 7.16
CA ALA A 246 -23.16 -4.21 7.91
C ALA A 246 -22.98 -3.12 8.98
N ARG A 247 -23.98 -2.25 9.16
CA ARG A 247 -23.95 -1.07 10.09
C ARG A 247 -23.58 -1.35 11.55
N ASN A 248 -23.62 -2.60 11.99
CA ASN A 248 -23.28 -3.02 13.35
C ASN A 248 -21.90 -3.72 13.43
N ARG A 249 -21.10 -3.65 12.36
CA ARG A 249 -19.72 -4.13 12.34
C ARG A 249 -18.81 -2.94 12.68
N GLU A 250 -18.18 -3.04 13.84
CA GLU A 250 -17.16 -2.09 14.28
C GLU A 250 -15.83 -2.52 13.65
N GLY A 251 -15.43 -1.84 12.58
CA GLY A 251 -14.15 -2.08 11.90
C GLY A 251 -14.25 -1.81 10.40
N GLY A 252 -13.37 -0.98 9.85
CA GLY A 252 -13.20 -0.85 8.41
C GLY A 252 -12.46 -2.05 7.81
N ARG A 253 -11.73 -1.84 6.73
CA ARG A 253 -10.88 -2.86 6.07
C ARG A 253 -9.59 -3.11 6.87
N ASN A 254 -9.72 -3.70 8.05
CA ASN A 254 -8.66 -3.85 9.05
C ASN A 254 -7.44 -4.65 8.53
N THR A 255 -7.66 -5.74 7.79
CA THR A 255 -6.58 -6.49 7.15
C THR A 255 -5.81 -5.63 6.16
N LEU A 256 -6.51 -4.88 5.30
CA LEU A 256 -5.85 -4.03 4.32
C LEU A 256 -5.13 -2.85 5.00
N ALA A 257 -5.72 -2.27 6.04
CA ALA A 257 -5.08 -1.25 6.87
C ALA A 257 -3.78 -1.78 7.50
N TYR A 258 -3.79 -3.04 7.94
CA TYR A 258 -2.59 -3.71 8.46
C TYR A 258 -1.51 -3.91 7.39
N PHE A 259 -1.88 -4.24 6.15
CA PHE A 259 -0.92 -4.27 5.04
C PHE A 259 -0.34 -2.88 4.75
N ALA A 260 -1.14 -1.81 4.84
CA ALA A 260 -0.64 -0.44 4.70
C ALA A 260 0.36 -0.10 5.81
N TRP A 261 0.07 -0.49 7.06
CA TRP A 261 0.99 -0.35 8.20
C TRP A 261 2.30 -1.13 8.00
N LEU A 262 2.22 -2.39 7.58
CA LEU A 262 3.40 -3.20 7.27
C LEU A 262 4.24 -2.58 6.15
N ARG A 263 3.58 -2.00 5.13
CA ARG A 263 4.25 -1.29 4.04
C ARG A 263 4.98 -0.04 4.54
N CYS A 264 4.40 0.75 5.45
CA CYS A 264 5.12 1.86 6.09
C CYS A 264 6.39 1.38 6.78
N ARG A 265 6.33 0.27 7.53
CA ARG A 265 7.49 -0.29 8.22
C ARG A 265 8.57 -0.78 7.26
N GLU A 266 8.19 -1.51 6.21
CA GLU A 266 9.10 -1.95 5.13
C GLU A 266 9.83 -0.75 4.50
N LEU A 267 9.12 0.35 4.24
CA LEU A 267 9.70 1.57 3.70
C LEU A 267 10.70 2.22 4.67
N ILE A 268 10.37 2.28 5.96
CA ILE A 268 11.27 2.84 6.98
C ILE A 268 12.52 1.97 7.16
N ASP A 269 12.37 0.65 7.11
CA ASP A 269 13.48 -0.31 7.14
C ASP A 269 14.39 -0.14 5.91
N ALA A 270 13.83 0.26 4.77
CA ALA A 270 14.56 0.63 3.56
C ALA A 270 15.14 2.06 3.61
N GLY A 271 15.07 2.75 4.75
CA GLY A 271 15.65 4.08 4.96
C GLY A 271 14.78 5.25 4.50
N LYS A 272 13.52 5.01 4.10
CA LYS A 272 12.57 6.09 3.79
C LYS A 272 12.08 6.74 5.09
N ASN A 273 11.70 8.01 5.02
CA ASN A 273 11.26 8.80 6.17
C ASN A 273 9.92 9.50 5.86
N SER A 274 9.29 10.04 6.90
CA SER A 274 8.18 10.98 6.75
C SER A 274 8.66 12.30 6.13
N MET A 275 7.79 12.96 5.38
CA MET A 275 7.96 14.33 4.85
C MET A 275 7.72 15.42 5.92
N LEU A 276 7.27 15.05 7.12
CA LEU A 276 7.21 15.97 8.26
C LEU A 276 8.64 16.37 8.70
N PRO A 277 8.96 17.67 8.78
CA PRO A 277 10.33 18.13 9.07
C PRO A 277 10.88 17.67 10.42
N ASP A 278 10.00 17.53 11.42
CA ASP A 278 10.34 17.20 12.80
C ASP A 278 9.95 15.78 13.20
N ALA A 279 9.56 14.94 12.25
CA ALA A 279 9.28 13.53 12.52
C ALA A 279 10.57 12.78 12.92
N PRO A 280 10.46 11.82 13.85
CA PRO A 280 11.56 10.90 14.13
C PRO A 280 11.94 10.09 12.88
N LYS A 281 13.08 9.38 12.95
CA LYS A 281 13.59 8.53 11.87
C LYS A 281 13.82 7.09 12.36
N GLY A 282 13.92 6.14 11.43
CA GLY A 282 14.24 4.75 11.73
C GLY A 282 13.27 4.10 12.74
N GLU A 283 13.81 3.40 13.74
CA GLU A 283 13.00 2.73 14.78
C GLU A 283 12.06 3.69 15.54
N ALA A 284 12.51 4.92 15.81
CA ALA A 284 11.69 5.91 16.49
C ALA A 284 10.47 6.30 15.64
N LEU A 285 10.62 6.39 14.31
CA LEU A 285 9.50 6.61 13.39
C LEU A 285 8.53 5.43 13.35
N LYS A 286 9.04 4.20 13.33
CA LYS A 286 8.19 3.00 13.42
C LYS A 286 7.39 2.97 14.72
N GLY A 287 7.96 3.47 15.81
CA GLY A 287 7.31 3.59 17.11
C GLY A 287 6.12 4.56 17.13
N THR A 288 6.11 5.57 16.25
CA THR A 288 5.00 6.54 16.14
C THR A 288 3.90 6.11 15.17
N LEU A 289 4.02 4.95 14.51
CA LEU A 289 3.00 4.46 13.58
C LEU A 289 1.97 3.62 14.35
N PRO A 290 0.74 4.14 14.59
CA PRO A 290 -0.31 3.38 15.25
C PRO A 290 -0.59 2.11 14.46
N ARG A 291 -0.45 0.97 15.15
CA ARG A 291 -0.84 -0.32 14.63
C ARG A 291 -2.38 -0.38 14.60
N PRO A 292 -3.01 -0.83 13.50
CA PRO A 292 -4.44 -1.07 13.48
C PRO A 292 -4.88 -1.99 14.62
N ASP A 293 -5.98 -1.63 15.28
CA ASP A 293 -6.48 -2.33 16.46
C ASP A 293 -7.33 -3.54 16.05
N PHE A 294 -6.72 -4.72 15.96
CA PHE A 294 -7.45 -5.98 15.94
C PHE A 294 -6.59 -7.14 16.45
N VAL A 295 -7.26 -8.12 17.05
CA VAL A 295 -6.63 -9.20 17.82
C VAL A 295 -5.72 -10.07 16.94
N GLU A 296 -4.43 -10.11 17.30
CA GLU A 296 -3.44 -11.12 16.89
C GLU A 296 -3.28 -11.36 15.38
N GLY A 297 -3.68 -10.39 14.56
CA GLY A 297 -3.57 -10.43 13.10
C GLY A 297 -2.16 -10.71 12.58
N ALA A 298 -1.11 -10.32 13.32
CA ALA A 298 0.29 -10.50 12.90
C ALA A 298 0.62 -11.96 12.53
N LEU A 299 0.10 -12.93 13.28
CA LEU A 299 0.42 -14.35 13.06
C LEU A 299 -0.06 -14.87 11.71
N LEU A 300 -1.19 -14.35 11.23
CA LEU A 300 -1.74 -14.67 9.93
C LEU A 300 -1.17 -13.73 8.86
N LEU A 301 -1.21 -12.42 9.11
CA LEU A 301 -1.05 -11.39 8.10
C LEU A 301 0.40 -11.07 7.74
N ASP A 302 1.34 -11.13 8.68
CA ASP A 302 2.76 -10.88 8.41
C ASP A 302 3.33 -11.83 7.33
N PRO A 303 3.16 -13.18 7.44
CA PRO A 303 3.67 -14.09 6.41
C PRO A 303 2.91 -13.95 5.09
N ILE A 304 1.62 -13.59 5.11
CA ILE A 304 0.85 -13.34 3.88
C ILE A 304 1.39 -12.11 3.16
N PHE A 305 1.52 -10.98 3.86
CA PHE A 305 2.04 -9.75 3.29
C PHE A 305 3.44 -9.97 2.71
N THR A 306 4.33 -10.63 3.46
CA THR A 306 5.68 -10.97 3.01
C THR A 306 5.65 -11.81 1.72
N LYS A 307 4.78 -12.81 1.66
CA LYS A 307 4.60 -13.65 0.47
C LYS A 307 4.07 -12.84 -0.72
N LEU A 308 3.09 -11.97 -0.51
CA LEU A 308 2.52 -11.12 -1.57
C LEU A 308 3.55 -10.11 -2.08
N ARG A 309 4.35 -9.50 -1.20
CA ARG A 309 5.44 -8.59 -1.57
C ARG A 309 6.50 -9.30 -2.43
N ALA A 310 6.97 -10.46 -1.98
CA ALA A 310 7.94 -11.26 -2.73
C ALA A 310 7.41 -11.70 -4.10
N GLU A 311 6.12 -12.04 -4.17
CA GLU A 311 5.47 -12.40 -5.41
C GLU A 311 5.33 -11.20 -6.36
N ALA A 312 4.93 -10.03 -5.85
CA ALA A 312 4.85 -8.80 -6.63
C ALA A 312 6.22 -8.41 -7.22
N ASP A 313 7.30 -8.56 -6.45
CA ASP A 313 8.66 -8.29 -6.91
C ASP A 313 9.11 -9.30 -7.98
N ALA A 314 8.75 -10.58 -7.84
CA ALA A 314 9.01 -11.60 -8.86
C ALA A 314 8.24 -11.33 -10.16
N TRP A 315 6.95 -10.97 -10.05
CA TRP A 315 6.13 -10.58 -11.19
C TRP A 315 6.73 -9.39 -11.94
N HIS A 316 7.13 -8.35 -11.21
CA HIS A 316 7.80 -7.19 -11.78
C HIS A 316 9.08 -7.55 -12.52
N THR A 317 9.90 -8.42 -11.93
CA THR A 317 11.15 -8.88 -12.51
C THR A 317 10.89 -9.57 -13.86
N VAL A 318 9.92 -10.48 -13.92
CA VAL A 318 9.55 -11.20 -15.16
C VAL A 318 8.97 -10.24 -16.21
N ARG A 319 8.02 -9.39 -15.83
CA ARG A 319 7.41 -8.40 -16.73
C ARG A 319 8.46 -7.45 -17.30
N ASN A 320 9.34 -6.89 -16.46
CA ASN A 320 10.37 -5.96 -16.90
C ASN A 320 11.43 -6.63 -17.77
N ALA A 321 11.80 -7.88 -17.50
CA ALA A 321 12.70 -8.63 -18.38
C ALA A 321 12.09 -8.83 -19.77
N PHE A 322 10.80 -9.20 -19.84
CA PHE A 322 10.08 -9.31 -21.10
C PHE A 322 10.04 -7.98 -21.85
N MET A 323 9.61 -6.90 -21.19
CA MET A 323 9.55 -5.56 -21.77
C MET A 323 10.92 -5.10 -22.25
N THR A 324 11.95 -5.20 -21.41
CA THR A 324 13.30 -4.71 -21.73
C THR A 324 13.86 -5.38 -22.97
N ARG A 325 13.68 -6.70 -23.12
CA ARG A 325 14.09 -7.42 -24.35
C ARG A 325 13.40 -6.85 -25.59
N ARG A 326 12.08 -6.67 -25.56
CA ARG A 326 11.31 -6.12 -26.69
C ARG A 326 11.67 -4.66 -27.01
N LEU A 327 11.83 -3.84 -25.98
CA LEU A 327 12.30 -2.45 -26.11
C LEU A 327 13.71 -2.39 -26.73
N ASN A 328 14.57 -3.35 -26.39
CA ASN A 328 15.90 -3.50 -26.99
C ASN A 328 15.86 -3.87 -28.48
N GLU A 329 14.80 -4.56 -28.92
CA GLU A 329 14.51 -4.87 -30.32
C GLU A 329 13.88 -3.67 -31.07
N GLY A 330 13.71 -2.52 -30.42
CA GLY A 330 13.06 -1.33 -31.00
C GLY A 330 11.53 -1.39 -31.01
N ARG A 331 10.93 -2.39 -30.34
CA ARG A 331 9.48 -2.55 -30.24
C ARG A 331 8.95 -1.75 -29.04
N HIS A 332 7.78 -1.13 -29.16
CA HIS A 332 7.18 -0.34 -28.09
C HIS A 332 5.67 -0.61 -28.00
N PRO A 333 5.09 -0.83 -26.81
CA PRO A 333 3.65 -1.16 -26.70
C PRO A 333 2.73 -0.03 -27.18
N ASP A 334 3.18 1.23 -27.14
CA ASP A 334 2.39 2.36 -27.67
C ASP A 334 2.29 2.37 -29.22
N SER A 335 3.09 1.56 -29.94
CA SER A 335 3.13 1.56 -31.41
C SER A 335 3.12 0.17 -32.03
N ASP A 336 3.25 -0.88 -31.23
CA ASP A 336 3.28 -2.27 -31.67
C ASP A 336 2.19 -3.07 -30.95
N PRO A 337 1.07 -3.38 -31.64
CA PRO A 337 -0.03 -4.11 -31.04
C PRO A 337 0.34 -5.55 -30.65
N SER A 338 1.41 -6.11 -31.22
CA SER A 338 1.93 -7.46 -30.93
C SER A 338 3.00 -7.47 -29.85
N PHE A 339 3.26 -6.34 -29.18
CA PHE A 339 4.35 -6.20 -28.21
C PHE A 339 4.30 -7.28 -27.11
N TRP A 340 3.10 -7.61 -26.65
CA TRP A 340 2.84 -8.58 -25.59
C TRP A 340 2.72 -10.04 -26.08
N ASP A 341 2.90 -10.31 -27.38
CA ASP A 341 2.85 -11.66 -27.90
C ASP A 341 3.89 -12.55 -27.23
N GLY A 342 3.44 -13.67 -26.68
CA GLY A 342 4.26 -14.63 -25.94
C GLY A 342 4.51 -14.26 -24.47
N TYR A 343 4.00 -13.13 -23.98
CA TYR A 343 3.98 -12.85 -22.53
C TYR A 343 2.84 -13.64 -21.87
N THR A 344 3.13 -14.30 -20.75
CA THR A 344 2.11 -14.97 -19.94
C THR A 344 2.09 -14.32 -18.57
N GLU A 345 0.98 -13.64 -18.29
CA GLU A 345 0.75 -12.98 -17.01
C GLU A 345 0.62 -14.02 -15.89
N LEU A 346 1.44 -13.88 -14.84
CA LEU A 346 1.31 -14.72 -13.66
C LEU A 346 0.05 -14.29 -12.89
N PRO A 347 -0.84 -15.21 -12.47
CA PRO A 347 -2.01 -14.83 -11.70
C PRO A 347 -1.60 -14.34 -10.30
N ALA A 348 -2.27 -13.30 -9.81
CA ALA A 348 -2.08 -12.82 -8.44
C ALA A 348 -2.42 -13.95 -7.43
N PRO A 349 -1.66 -14.09 -6.33
CA PRO A 349 -2.01 -15.03 -5.27
C PRO A 349 -3.37 -14.69 -4.66
N LYS A 350 -4.14 -15.72 -4.34
CA LYS A 350 -5.40 -15.54 -3.60
C LYS A 350 -5.10 -15.17 -2.16
N LEU A 351 -5.84 -14.21 -1.64
CA LEU A 351 -5.86 -13.91 -0.21
C LEU A 351 -6.53 -15.05 0.57
N PRO A 352 -6.14 -15.27 1.84
CA PRO A 352 -6.78 -16.31 2.64
C PRO A 352 -8.26 -16.02 2.91
N THR A 353 -9.02 -17.10 2.96
CA THR A 353 -10.46 -17.11 3.28
C THR A 353 -10.70 -17.51 4.74
N ILE A 354 -9.66 -17.41 5.59
CA ILE A 354 -9.76 -17.62 7.04
C ILE A 354 -9.61 -16.24 7.70
N SER A 355 -10.46 -15.95 8.69
CA SER A 355 -10.37 -14.71 9.45
C SER A 355 -9.13 -14.73 10.36
N ALA A 356 -8.65 -13.56 10.77
CA ALA A 356 -7.53 -13.48 11.72
C ALA A 356 -7.85 -14.17 13.06
N PRO A 357 -9.04 -13.97 13.68
CA PRO A 357 -9.42 -14.71 14.88
C PRO A 357 -9.47 -16.23 14.69
N ASP A 358 -10.04 -16.71 13.57
CA ASP A 358 -10.11 -18.16 13.30
C ASP A 358 -8.72 -18.77 13.09
N ALA A 359 -7.84 -18.06 12.39
CA ALA A 359 -6.45 -18.48 12.23
C ALA A 359 -5.71 -18.54 13.57
N PHE A 360 -5.93 -17.56 14.44
CA PHE A 360 -5.37 -17.55 15.77
C PHE A 360 -5.90 -18.71 16.63
N HIS A 361 -7.21 -18.94 16.64
CA HIS A 361 -7.81 -20.09 17.33
C HIS A 361 -7.28 -21.42 16.81
N ALA A 362 -7.16 -21.59 15.49
CA ALA A 362 -6.58 -22.78 14.88
C ALA A 362 -5.12 -22.99 15.31
N MET A 363 -4.34 -21.92 15.42
CA MET A 363 -2.97 -21.97 15.93
C MET A 363 -2.93 -22.37 17.42
N LEU A 364 -3.76 -21.78 18.26
CA LEU A 364 -3.85 -22.15 19.68
C LEU A 364 -4.21 -23.62 19.87
N GLU A 365 -5.20 -24.12 19.12
CA GLU A 365 -5.59 -25.52 19.16
C GLU A 365 -4.47 -26.45 18.67
N SER A 366 -3.72 -26.05 17.63
CA SER A 366 -2.52 -26.77 17.20
C SER A 366 -1.44 -26.81 18.28
N ARG A 367 -1.18 -25.69 18.96
CA ARG A 367 -0.22 -25.61 20.08
C ARG A 367 -0.66 -26.46 21.27
N LYS A 368 -1.95 -26.46 21.62
CA LYS A 368 -2.50 -27.33 22.68
C LYS A 368 -2.32 -28.81 22.33
N ARG A 369 -2.63 -29.22 21.09
CA ARG A 369 -2.42 -30.60 20.62
C ARG A 369 -0.96 -31.00 20.65
N MET A 370 -0.06 -30.12 20.20
CA MET A 370 1.39 -30.35 20.27
C MET A 370 1.87 -30.47 21.72
N GLY A 371 1.42 -29.58 22.60
CA GLY A 371 1.71 -29.65 24.04
C GLY A 371 1.23 -30.95 24.67
N LEU A 372 0.02 -31.40 24.33
CA LEU A 372 -0.52 -32.68 24.78
C LEU A 372 0.30 -33.88 24.26
N LEU A 373 0.71 -33.86 22.99
CA LEU A 373 1.58 -34.88 22.40
C LEU A 373 2.96 -34.92 23.08
N VAL A 374 3.52 -33.77 23.43
CA VAL A 374 4.79 -33.69 24.17
C VAL A 374 4.63 -34.20 25.60
N ILE A 375 3.59 -33.76 26.31
CA ILE A 375 3.34 -34.09 27.72
C ILE A 375 2.92 -35.55 27.91
N ILE A 376 2.11 -36.12 27.01
CA ILE A 376 1.60 -37.50 27.13
C ILE A 376 2.43 -38.46 26.29
N GLY A 377 2.76 -38.08 25.06
CA GLY A 377 3.44 -38.95 24.10
C GLY A 377 4.88 -39.28 24.51
N ILE A 378 5.65 -38.31 25.02
CA ILE A 378 7.03 -38.57 25.45
C ILE A 378 7.08 -39.52 26.66
N PRO A 379 6.32 -39.29 27.76
CA PRO A 379 6.27 -40.26 28.85
C PRO A 379 5.69 -41.61 28.43
N GLY A 380 4.66 -41.63 27.60
CA GLY A 380 4.08 -42.87 27.08
C GLY A 380 5.09 -43.70 26.28
N LEU A 381 5.87 -43.06 25.41
CA LEU A 381 6.95 -43.69 24.66
C LEU A 381 8.06 -44.18 25.59
N ALA A 382 8.47 -43.38 26.57
CA ALA A 382 9.48 -43.79 27.56
C ALA A 382 9.03 -45.01 28.36
N VAL A 383 7.78 -45.03 28.84
CA VAL A 383 7.19 -46.17 29.54
C VAL A 383 7.11 -47.39 28.62
N GLY A 384 6.71 -47.21 27.37
CA GLY A 384 6.64 -48.27 26.36
C GLY A 384 8.01 -48.89 26.07
N LEU A 385 9.06 -48.07 25.94
CA LEU A 385 10.44 -48.53 25.75
C LEU A 385 10.96 -49.29 26.97
N ILE A 386 10.68 -48.80 28.19
CA ILE A 386 11.04 -49.48 29.43
C ILE A 386 10.33 -50.84 29.50
N ALA A 387 9.01 -50.88 29.31
CA ALA A 387 8.23 -52.12 29.36
C ALA A 387 8.66 -53.12 28.28
N GLY A 388 8.87 -52.67 27.04
CA GLY A 388 9.35 -53.50 25.94
C GLY A 388 10.74 -54.10 26.25
N SER A 389 11.65 -53.31 26.81
CA SER A 389 12.98 -53.80 27.22
C SER A 389 12.89 -54.89 28.30
N LEU A 390 11.97 -54.76 29.26
CA LEU A 390 11.73 -55.76 30.30
C LEU A 390 11.15 -57.06 29.74
N VAL A 391 10.23 -56.98 28.77
CA VAL A 391 9.66 -58.16 28.09
C VAL A 391 10.74 -58.91 27.30
N VAL A 392 11.57 -58.19 26.54
CA VAL A 392 12.67 -58.80 25.77
C VAL A 392 13.69 -59.48 26.70
N ARG A 393 14.04 -58.85 27.82
CA ARG A 393 14.92 -59.45 28.85
C ARG A 393 14.31 -60.74 29.42
N LYS A 394 13.02 -60.73 29.76
CA LYS A 394 12.30 -61.92 30.27
C LYS A 394 12.22 -63.05 29.24
N ALA A 395 12.04 -62.72 27.96
CA ALA A 395 12.02 -63.70 26.88
C ALA A 395 13.40 -64.34 26.66
N LYS A 396 14.48 -63.54 26.72
CA LYS A 396 15.86 -64.07 26.65
C LYS A 396 16.20 -64.98 27.83
N ALA A 397 15.76 -64.65 29.04
CA ALA A 397 16.01 -65.47 30.23
C ALA A 397 15.27 -66.84 30.23
N ARG A 398 14.30 -67.03 29.32
CA ARG A 398 13.54 -68.27 29.15
C ARG A 398 14.08 -69.16 28.04
N ARG A 399 15.02 -68.66 27.23
CA ARG A 399 15.79 -69.44 26.25
C ARG A 399 17.12 -69.80 26.87
#